data_AF-A0AAV5UES9-F1
#
_entry.id   AF-A0AAV5UES9-F1
#
_cell.length_a   1.000
_cell.length_b   1.000
_cell.length_c   1.000
_cell.angle_alpha   90.00
_cell.angle_beta   90.00
_cell.angle_gamma   90.00
#
_symmetry.space_group_name_H-M   'P 1'
#
loop_
_entity.id
_entity.type
_entity.pdbx_description
1 polymer ?
#
loop_
_entity_poly.entity_id
_entity_poly.type
_entity_poly.pdbx_seq_one_letter_code
_entity_poly.pdbx_strand_id
1 'polypeptide(L)'
;MYGPGTILTYSGKNYAVSQSPTTGDFLVTPVDDKSLECHALGKVYKHGQSFNDAANTSSYRCFQGVIQPIECKMRDKSITAGGMMYCGDDAFLCPLEGGGAVQIPQRGCTVLGTEYKYGLYFWIIGGSVKYCYYTSTPDGHIISTPLPQG
;
A
#
# COMPACT_ATOMS: atom_id res chain seq x y z
N MET A 1 -3.52 -33.23 15.48
CA MET A 1 -3.15 -31.81 15.26
C MET A 1 -3.93 -31.33 14.05
N TYR A 2 -4.93 -30.47 14.25
CA TYR A 2 -5.74 -29.96 13.14
C TYR A 2 -5.00 -28.81 12.46
N GLY A 3 -4.87 -28.87 11.13
CA GLY A 3 -4.24 -27.82 10.34
C GLY A 3 -4.95 -26.48 10.48
N PRO A 4 -4.31 -25.36 10.08
CA PRO A 4 -4.87 -24.02 10.25
C PRO A 4 -6.22 -23.95 9.54
N GLY A 5 -7.31 -23.83 10.30
CA GLY A 5 -8.65 -23.67 9.77
C GLY A 5 -8.76 -22.38 8.95
N THR A 6 -9.64 -22.37 7.95
CA THR A 6 -9.91 -21.18 7.15
C THR A 6 -10.51 -20.10 8.05
N ILE A 7 -9.93 -18.90 8.04
CA ILE A 7 -10.48 -17.75 8.74
C ILE A 7 -11.54 -17.07 7.86
N LEU A 8 -12.70 -16.79 8.44
CA LEU A 8 -13.85 -16.17 7.81
C LEU A 8 -14.20 -14.88 8.57
N THR A 9 -14.27 -13.76 7.86
CA THR A 9 -14.66 -12.46 8.44
C THR A 9 -16.14 -12.20 8.17
N TYR A 10 -16.94 -12.00 9.22
CA TYR A 10 -18.37 -11.67 9.11
C TYR A 10 -18.75 -10.59 10.12
N SER A 11 -19.40 -9.52 9.67
CA SER A 11 -19.80 -8.37 10.51
C SER A 11 -18.64 -7.77 11.34
N GLY A 12 -17.45 -7.71 10.74
CA GLY A 12 -16.24 -7.17 11.39
C GLY A 12 -15.63 -8.07 12.47
N LYS A 13 -16.06 -9.32 12.59
CA LYS A 13 -15.49 -10.32 13.51
C LYS A 13 -14.89 -11.48 12.73
N ASN A 14 -13.79 -12.04 13.23
CA ASN A 14 -13.16 -13.20 12.62
C ASN A 14 -13.60 -14.51 13.28
N TYR A 15 -13.77 -15.54 12.45
CA TYR A 15 -14.17 -16.88 12.86
C TYR A 15 -13.25 -17.91 12.23
N ALA A 16 -12.82 -18.88 13.02
CA ALA A 16 -12.12 -20.05 12.53
C ALA A 16 -13.15 -21.11 12.15
N VAL A 17 -13.10 -21.58 10.91
CA VAL A 17 -13.96 -22.66 10.41
C VAL A 17 -13.13 -23.92 10.29
N SER A 18 -13.58 -24.97 10.99
CA SER A 18 -12.97 -26.30 10.95
C SER A 18 -14.05 -27.35 10.75
N GLN A 19 -13.79 -28.36 9.93
CA GLN A 19 -14.73 -29.47 9.78
C GLN A 19 -14.57 -30.47 10.92
N SER A 20 -15.68 -30.85 11.53
CA SER A 20 -15.77 -31.89 12.55
C SER A 20 -15.36 -33.23 11.92
N PRO A 21 -14.31 -33.90 12.45
CA PRO A 21 -13.84 -35.19 11.94
C PRO A 21 -14.85 -36.33 12.18
N THR A 22 -15.77 -36.15 13.13
CA THR A 22 -16.70 -37.17 13.61
C THR A 22 -18.10 -37.01 13.03
N THR A 23 -18.55 -35.78 12.79
CA THR A 23 -19.91 -35.52 12.29
C THR A 23 -19.95 -34.94 10.88
N GLY A 24 -18.82 -34.43 10.38
CA GLY A 24 -18.76 -33.73 9.09
C GLY A 24 -19.26 -32.29 9.13
N ASP A 25 -19.83 -31.85 10.27
CA ASP A 25 -20.33 -30.50 10.47
C ASP A 25 -19.20 -29.45 10.47
N PHE A 26 -19.51 -28.22 10.05
CA PHE A 26 -18.58 -27.12 10.20
C PHE A 26 -18.70 -26.49 11.58
N LEU A 27 -17.61 -26.55 12.35
CA LEU A 27 -17.47 -25.86 13.62
C LEU A 27 -16.95 -24.45 13.35
N VAL A 28 -17.72 -23.45 13.78
CA VAL A 28 -17.38 -22.02 13.64
C VAL A 28 -17.05 -21.47 15.02
N THR A 29 -15.80 -21.09 15.23
CA THR A 29 -15.33 -20.59 16.53
C THR A 29 -14.96 -19.11 16.39
N PRO A 30 -15.48 -18.21 17.25
CA PRO A 30 -15.04 -16.82 17.24
C PRO A 30 -13.54 -16.76 17.57
N VAL A 31 -12.81 -15.98 16.81
CA VAL A 31 -11.39 -15.74 17.01
C VAL A 31 -11.23 -14.34 17.60
N ASP A 32 -10.46 -14.23 18.68
CA ASP A 32 -10.05 -12.90 19.14
C ASP A 32 -9.14 -12.30 18.06
N ASP A 33 -9.52 -11.19 17.46
CA ASP A 33 -8.73 -10.53 16.42
C ASP A 33 -7.31 -10.17 16.89
N LYS A 34 -7.07 -10.07 18.20
CA LYS A 34 -5.73 -9.88 18.78
C LYS A 34 -4.86 -11.15 18.73
N SER A 35 -5.47 -12.31 18.52
CA SER A 35 -4.77 -13.59 18.40
C SER A 35 -4.40 -13.94 16.96
N LEU A 36 -4.91 -13.18 15.98
CA LEU A 36 -4.59 -13.41 14.58
C LEU A 36 -3.17 -12.99 14.23
N GLU A 37 -2.41 -13.95 13.72
CA GLU A 37 -1.05 -13.79 13.24
C GLU A 37 -1.03 -13.52 11.74
N CYS A 38 -0.01 -12.81 11.27
CA CYS A 38 0.22 -12.53 9.85
C CYS A 38 1.39 -13.36 9.35
N HIS A 39 1.23 -13.98 8.19
CA HIS A 39 2.28 -14.73 7.53
C HIS A 39 2.84 -13.89 6.38
N ALA A 40 4.07 -13.40 6.52
CA ALA A 40 4.71 -12.52 5.54
C ALA A 40 6.19 -12.84 5.42
N LEU A 41 6.74 -12.76 4.21
CA LEU A 41 8.19 -12.88 3.98
C LEU A 41 8.80 -14.15 4.61
N GLY A 42 8.04 -15.27 4.59
CA GLY A 42 8.44 -16.55 5.18
C GLY A 42 8.47 -16.59 6.72
N LYS A 43 7.91 -15.59 7.40
CA LYS A 43 7.86 -15.49 8.86
C LYS A 43 6.43 -15.27 9.36
N VAL A 44 6.23 -15.54 10.65
CA VAL A 44 4.96 -15.31 11.36
C VAL A 44 5.12 -14.12 12.28
N TYR A 45 4.15 -13.21 12.25
CA TYR A 45 4.12 -11.98 13.04
C TYR A 45 2.84 -11.93 13.86
N LYS A 46 2.95 -11.56 15.14
CA LYS A 46 1.79 -11.41 16.03
C LYS A 46 1.06 -10.10 15.77
N HIS A 47 -0.22 -10.02 16.14
CA HIS A 47 -0.96 -8.76 16.16
C HIS A 47 -0.17 -7.64 16.86
N GLY A 48 -0.11 -6.48 16.22
CA GLY A 48 0.62 -5.31 16.70
C GLY A 48 2.12 -5.31 16.38
N GLN A 49 2.68 -6.45 15.97
CA GLN A 49 4.10 -6.54 15.64
C GLN A 49 4.41 -5.83 14.32
N SER A 50 5.44 -4.98 14.35
CA SER A 50 5.98 -4.33 13.16
C SER A 50 7.22 -5.03 12.63
N PHE A 51 7.41 -4.96 11.32
CA PHE A 51 8.55 -5.54 10.62
C PHE A 51 8.89 -4.76 9.34
N ASN A 52 10.08 -4.98 8.80
CA ASN A 52 10.50 -4.40 7.53
C ASN A 52 10.60 -5.47 6.45
N ASP A 53 10.55 -5.06 5.18
CA ASP A 53 10.96 -5.93 4.08
C ASP A 53 12.46 -6.22 4.10
N ALA A 54 12.88 -7.19 3.27
CA ALA A 54 14.28 -7.59 3.18
C ALA A 54 15.20 -6.46 2.67
N ALA A 55 14.67 -5.57 1.84
CA ALA A 55 15.40 -4.41 1.31
C ALA A 55 15.45 -3.23 2.29
N ASN A 56 14.72 -3.30 3.41
CA ASN A 56 14.50 -2.21 4.36
C ASN A 56 14.01 -0.91 3.69
N THR A 57 13.19 -1.04 2.64
CA THR A 57 12.55 0.05 1.91
C THR A 57 11.13 0.32 2.39
N SER A 58 10.53 -0.59 3.16
CA SER A 58 9.19 -0.41 3.72
C SER A 58 9.07 -1.03 5.11
N SER A 59 8.18 -0.48 5.92
CA SER A 59 7.76 -1.08 7.18
C SER A 59 6.26 -1.40 7.19
N TYR A 60 5.92 -2.45 7.90
CA TYR A 60 4.59 -3.05 7.97
C TYR A 60 4.23 -3.35 9.42
N ARG A 61 2.94 -3.49 9.70
CA ARG A 61 2.37 -3.97 10.96
C ARG A 61 1.43 -5.13 10.67
N CYS A 62 1.53 -6.19 11.45
CA CYS A 62 0.45 -7.17 11.50
C CYS A 62 -0.71 -6.61 12.32
N PHE A 63 -1.88 -6.45 11.71
CA PHE A 63 -3.08 -6.00 12.39
C PHE A 63 -4.23 -6.96 12.07
N GLN A 64 -4.63 -7.73 13.08
CA GLN A 64 -5.76 -8.66 13.00
C GLN A 64 -5.63 -9.65 11.83
N GLY A 65 -4.45 -10.24 11.65
CA GLY A 65 -4.17 -11.17 10.55
C GLY A 65 -3.91 -10.52 9.18
N VAL A 66 -4.03 -9.20 9.08
CA VAL A 66 -3.76 -8.44 7.84
C VAL A 66 -2.44 -7.69 7.96
N ILE A 67 -1.63 -7.75 6.91
CA ILE A 67 -0.41 -6.94 6.81
C ILE A 67 -0.80 -5.53 6.38
N GLN A 68 -0.54 -4.54 7.23
CA GLN A 68 -0.77 -3.13 6.94
C GLN A 68 0.58 -2.43 6.70
N PRO A 69 0.83 -1.81 5.55
CA PRO A 69 1.99 -0.96 5.38
C PRO A 69 1.87 0.29 6.26
N ILE A 70 3.00 0.70 6.83
CA ILE A 70 3.09 1.85 7.75
C ILE A 70 3.78 3.01 7.04
N GLU A 71 4.94 2.75 6.45
CA GLU A 71 5.75 3.77 5.78
C GLU A 71 6.74 3.14 4.80
N CYS A 72 7.21 3.98 3.88
CA CYS A 72 8.32 3.71 2.99
C CYS A 72 9.53 4.47 3.49
N LYS A 73 10.68 3.81 3.50
CA LYS A 73 11.96 4.38 3.94
C LYS A 73 12.77 4.79 2.72
N MET A 74 13.26 6.02 2.77
CA MET A 74 14.12 6.60 1.75
C MET A 74 15.34 7.23 2.41
N ARG A 75 16.45 6.50 2.44
CA ARG A 75 17.70 6.94 3.12
C ARG A 75 17.41 7.35 4.58
N ASP A 76 17.47 8.64 4.88
CA ASP A 76 17.25 9.28 6.19
C ASP A 76 15.82 9.81 6.39
N LYS A 77 14.93 9.60 5.41
CA LYS A 77 13.54 10.05 5.42
C LYS A 77 12.57 8.87 5.44
N SER A 78 11.36 9.12 5.95
CA SER A 78 10.25 8.20 5.80
C SER A 78 9.00 8.92 5.29
N ILE A 79 8.20 8.19 4.53
CA ILE A 79 6.92 8.63 3.98
C ILE A 79 5.87 7.67 4.51
N THR A 80 4.89 8.15 5.28
CA THR A 80 3.77 7.32 5.74
C THR A 80 3.06 6.68 4.55
N ALA A 81 2.56 5.45 4.71
CA ALA A 81 1.80 4.75 3.69
C ALA A 81 0.61 5.60 3.20
N GLY A 82 0.45 5.70 1.87
CA GLY A 82 -0.49 6.62 1.22
C GLY A 82 -0.04 8.08 1.16
N GLY A 83 1.08 8.42 1.81
CA GLY A 83 1.66 9.75 1.84
C GLY A 83 2.59 10.04 0.67
N MET A 84 2.89 11.33 0.50
CA MET A 84 3.81 11.85 -0.51
C MET A 84 4.86 12.75 0.16
N MET A 85 6.08 12.74 -0.37
CA MET A 85 7.15 13.65 -0.01
C MET A 85 7.80 14.22 -1.26
N TYR A 86 8.21 15.49 -1.21
CA TYR A 86 8.98 16.13 -2.27
C TYR A 86 10.44 16.26 -1.84
N CYS A 87 11.37 15.89 -2.74
CA CYS A 87 12.80 16.09 -2.59
C CYS A 87 13.33 16.86 -3.79
N GLY A 88 13.39 18.20 -3.67
CA GLY A 88 13.61 19.06 -4.84
C GLY A 88 12.39 19.08 -5.75
N ASP A 89 12.59 18.95 -7.06
CA ASP A 89 11.52 18.84 -8.06
C ASP A 89 10.90 17.42 -8.14
N ASP A 90 11.52 16.42 -7.52
CA ASP A 90 11.04 15.04 -7.56
C ASP A 90 10.01 14.78 -6.46
N ALA A 91 8.88 14.17 -6.85
CA ALA A 91 7.86 13.68 -5.92
C ALA A 91 8.06 12.18 -5.66
N PHE A 92 7.84 11.77 -4.41
CA PHE A 92 7.93 10.37 -3.99
C PHE A 92 6.64 9.97 -3.28
N LEU A 93 6.07 8.83 -3.68
CA LEU A 93 4.84 8.28 -3.14
C LEU A 93 5.15 6.99 -2.37
N CYS A 94 4.52 6.81 -1.20
CA CYS A 94 4.49 5.51 -0.54
C CYS A 94 3.16 4.80 -0.79
N PRO A 95 3.12 3.65 -1.51
CA PRO A 95 1.87 2.94 -1.79
C PRO A 95 1.20 2.37 -0.53
N LEU A 96 -0.13 2.31 -0.55
CA LEU A 96 -0.94 1.66 0.49
C LEU A 96 -0.87 0.13 0.47
N GLU A 97 -0.26 -0.46 -0.56
CA GLU A 97 -0.01 -1.90 -0.66
C GLU A 97 1.43 -2.28 -0.26
N GLY A 98 2.28 -1.28 0.02
CA GLY A 98 3.70 -1.46 0.30
C GLY A 98 4.58 -1.53 -0.96
N GLY A 99 5.80 -2.05 -0.82
CA GLY A 99 6.74 -2.21 -1.95
C GLY A 99 7.79 -1.10 -2.10
N GLY A 100 7.88 -0.18 -1.15
CA GLY A 100 8.85 0.91 -1.13
C GLY A 100 8.34 2.20 -1.78
N ALA A 101 9.13 3.27 -1.66
CA ALA A 101 8.78 4.55 -2.25
C ALA A 101 8.94 4.52 -3.77
N VAL A 102 7.94 5.03 -4.49
CA VAL A 102 7.95 5.20 -5.94
C VAL A 102 8.32 6.64 -6.26
N GLN A 103 9.39 6.83 -7.02
CA GLN A 103 9.74 8.14 -7.57
C GLN A 103 8.81 8.48 -8.74
N ILE A 104 8.30 9.70 -8.71
CA ILE A 104 7.49 10.30 -9.76
C ILE A 104 8.34 11.41 -10.38
N PRO A 105 9.08 11.11 -11.46
CA PRO A 105 9.98 12.07 -12.06
C PRO A 105 9.19 13.19 -12.75
N GLN A 106 9.53 14.44 -12.45
CA GLN A 106 9.09 15.59 -13.24
C GLN A 106 10.09 15.82 -14.37
N ARG A 107 9.96 15.10 -15.48
CA ARG A 107 10.87 15.27 -16.64
C ARG A 107 10.45 16.47 -17.45
N GLY A 108 11.35 17.35 -17.86
CA GLY A 108 11.01 18.43 -18.80
C GLY A 108 11.46 18.14 -20.24
N CYS A 109 10.91 18.86 -21.21
CA CYS A 109 11.50 19.03 -22.53
C CYS A 109 11.55 20.51 -22.89
N THR A 110 12.65 20.94 -23.53
CA THR A 110 12.78 22.31 -24.04
C THR A 110 12.32 22.35 -25.49
N VAL A 111 11.28 23.12 -25.79
CA VAL A 111 10.80 23.34 -27.17
C VAL A 111 10.97 24.82 -27.48
N LEU A 112 11.75 25.14 -28.52
CA LEU A 112 12.01 26.52 -28.96
C LEU A 112 12.51 27.44 -27.82
N GLY A 113 13.42 26.94 -26.98
CA GLY A 113 13.97 27.69 -25.85
C GLY A 113 13.04 27.85 -24.64
N THR A 114 11.83 27.29 -24.71
CA THR A 114 10.85 27.29 -23.62
C THR A 114 10.85 25.93 -22.93
N GLU A 115 11.03 25.92 -21.60
CA GLU A 115 10.98 24.68 -20.82
C GLU A 115 9.54 24.28 -20.52
N TYR A 116 9.18 23.07 -20.93
CA TYR A 116 7.91 22.44 -20.60
C TYR A 116 8.20 21.33 -19.60
N LYS A 117 7.49 21.30 -18.47
CA LYS A 117 7.61 20.20 -17.50
C LYS A 117 6.55 19.14 -17.82
N TYR A 118 6.97 17.89 -17.94
CA TYR A 118 6.11 16.71 -17.96
C TYR A 118 5.98 16.19 -16.53
N GLY A 119 4.78 16.36 -15.98
CA GLY A 119 4.42 15.90 -14.66
C GLY A 119 3.46 14.73 -14.70
N LEU A 120 3.26 14.11 -13.55
CA LEU A 120 2.25 13.10 -13.33
C LEU A 120 1.32 13.63 -12.24
N TYR A 121 0.04 13.77 -12.57
CA TYR A 121 -1.01 14.05 -11.60
C TYR A 121 -1.58 12.71 -11.16
N PHE A 122 -1.61 12.45 -9.86
CA PHE A 122 -2.20 11.24 -9.33
C PHE A 122 -3.14 11.55 -8.19
N TRP A 123 -4.07 10.64 -7.96
CA TRP A 123 -5.03 10.69 -6.88
C TRP A 123 -5.35 9.28 -6.42
N ILE A 124 -5.86 9.14 -5.19
CA ILE A 124 -6.19 7.86 -4.59
C ILE A 124 -7.71 7.69 -4.57
N ILE A 125 -8.23 6.64 -5.18
CA ILE A 125 -9.65 6.24 -5.10
C ILE A 125 -9.72 4.81 -4.60
N GLY A 126 -10.41 4.58 -3.48
CA GLY A 126 -10.67 3.23 -2.97
C GLY A 126 -9.40 2.41 -2.66
N GLY A 127 -8.30 3.07 -2.30
CA GLY A 127 -7.01 2.42 -2.04
C GLY A 127 -6.14 2.21 -3.30
N SER A 128 -6.67 2.44 -4.50
CA SER A 128 -5.91 2.37 -5.74
C SER A 128 -5.35 3.73 -6.15
N VAL A 129 -4.10 3.74 -6.61
CA VAL A 129 -3.47 4.92 -7.20
C VAL A 129 -3.95 5.07 -8.64
N LYS A 130 -4.58 6.20 -8.96
CA LYS A 130 -4.93 6.61 -10.32
C LYS A 130 -3.98 7.73 -10.74
N TYR A 131 -3.56 7.75 -11.99
CA TYR A 131 -2.63 8.78 -12.47
C TYR A 131 -2.90 9.15 -13.92
N CYS A 132 -2.51 10.37 -14.27
CA CYS A 132 -2.49 10.91 -15.62
C CYS A 132 -1.23 11.73 -15.80
N TYR A 133 -0.70 11.74 -17.01
CA TYR A 133 0.42 12.59 -17.36
C TYR A 133 -0.07 13.96 -17.82
N TYR A 134 0.68 15.01 -17.48
CA TYR A 134 0.39 16.36 -17.92
C TYR A 134 1.65 17.09 -18.36
N THR A 135 1.48 18.05 -19.25
CA THR A 135 2.51 19.03 -19.58
C THR A 135 2.13 20.38 -18.97
N SER A 136 3.04 21.01 -18.24
CA SER A 136 2.87 22.40 -17.78
C SER A 136 3.79 23.36 -18.54
N THR A 137 3.26 24.53 -18.86
CA THR A 137 4.01 25.69 -19.36
C THR A 137 4.92 26.29 -18.27
N PRO A 138 5.89 27.16 -18.64
CA PRO A 138 6.75 27.83 -17.68
C PRO A 138 6.03 28.70 -16.64
N ASP A 139 4.85 29.23 -16.98
CA ASP A 139 4.00 30.03 -16.09
C ASP A 139 3.07 29.18 -15.21
N GLY A 140 3.17 27.84 -15.29
CA GLY A 140 2.45 26.91 -14.43
C GLY A 140 1.08 26.46 -14.95
N HIS A 141 0.67 26.87 -16.15
CA HIS A 141 -0.58 26.38 -16.76
C HIS A 141 -0.44 24.94 -17.27
N ILE A 142 -1.47 24.13 -17.02
CA ILE A 142 -1.52 22.72 -17.44
C ILE A 142 -2.17 22.64 -18.84
N ILE A 143 -1.42 22.11 -19.82
CA ILE A 143 -1.81 22.07 -21.25
C ILE A 143 -2.56 20.79 -21.60
N SER A 144 -2.28 19.67 -20.92
CA SER A 144 -2.95 18.39 -21.20
C SER A 144 -3.25 17.62 -19.92
N THR A 145 -4.52 17.25 -19.77
CA THR A 145 -4.95 16.08 -19.01
C THR A 145 -5.81 15.26 -19.95
N PRO A 146 -5.58 13.95 -20.17
CA PRO A 146 -6.71 13.08 -20.42
C PRO A 146 -7.63 13.25 -19.20
N LEU A 147 -8.89 13.60 -19.41
CA LEU A 147 -9.88 13.63 -18.33
C LEU A 147 -9.87 12.28 -17.61
N PRO A 148 -10.03 12.24 -16.27
CA PRO A 148 -10.13 10.99 -15.52
C PRO A 148 -11.18 10.09 -16.16
N GLN A 149 -10.75 8.98 -16.77
CA GLN A 149 -11.68 7.91 -17.12
C GLN A 149 -11.81 7.01 -15.90
N GLY A 150 -13.06 6.84 -15.45
CA GLY A 150 -13.44 6.08 -14.25
C GLY A 150 -12.93 4.65 -14.25
#